data_AF-A0A2N2SB27-F1
#
_entry.id   AF-A0A2N2SB27-F1
#
_cell.length_a   1.000
_cell.length_b   1.000
_cell.length_c   1.000
_cell.angle_alpha   90.00
_cell.angle_beta   90.00
_cell.angle_gamma   90.00
#
_symmetry.space_group_name_H-M   'P 1'
#
loop_
_entity.id
_entity.type
_entity.pdbx_description
1 polymer ?
#
loop_
_entity_poly.entity_id
_entity_poly.type
_entity_poly.pdbx_seq_one_letter_code
_entity_poly.pdbx_strand_id
1 'polypeptide(L)' 'ANHVAINNRSRMNIPFFLADESLNALFLKGAEAHGLLQLKGHRAVGGMRASIYNAMPMEGVSALVSYMQAFELEHLKPAD' A
#
# COMPACT_ATOMS: atom_id res chain seq x y z
N ALA A 1 3.99 10.17 -6.97
CA ALA A 1 5.37 9.65 -7.11
C ALA A 1 5.96 9.40 -5.71
N ASN A 2 6.82 8.38 -5.53
CA ASN A 2 7.45 8.14 -4.23
C ASN A 2 8.60 9.15 -4.00
N HIS A 3 8.44 10.03 -3.02
CA HIS A 3 9.39 11.12 -2.70
C HIS A 3 10.60 10.69 -1.86
N VAL A 4 10.74 9.40 -1.52
CA VAL A 4 11.88 8.87 -0.77
C VAL A 4 13.00 8.45 -1.72
N ALA A 5 14.17 9.07 -1.56
CA ALA A 5 15.38 8.73 -2.31
C ALA A 5 15.68 7.23 -2.24
N ILE A 6 16.11 6.63 -3.35
CA ILE A 6 16.25 5.15 -3.49
C ILE A 6 17.09 4.55 -2.35
N ASN A 7 18.25 5.13 -2.07
CA ASN A 7 19.17 4.65 -1.03
C ASN A 7 18.63 4.82 0.41
N ASN A 8 17.57 5.59 0.59
CA ASN A 8 16.95 5.88 1.88
C ASN A 8 15.62 5.15 2.07
N ARG A 9 15.23 4.28 1.12
CA ARG A 9 14.01 3.48 1.24
C ARG A 9 14.20 2.43 2.32
N SER A 10 13.37 2.52 3.35
CA SER A 10 13.39 1.56 4.46
C SER A 10 13.01 0.16 3.97
N ARG A 11 13.73 -0.84 4.46
CA ARG A 11 13.40 -2.26 4.29
C ARG A 11 12.29 -2.74 5.22
N MET A 12 11.87 -1.91 6.18
CA MET A 12 10.98 -2.31 7.27
C MET A 12 9.65 -1.56 7.25
N ASN A 13 9.65 -0.31 6.80
CA ASN A 13 8.47 0.56 6.81
C ASN A 13 8.35 1.25 5.46
N ILE A 14 7.39 0.80 4.66
CA ILE A 14 7.24 1.20 3.26
C ILE A 14 6.01 2.11 3.16
N PRO A 15 6.17 3.44 3.24
CA PRO A 15 5.09 4.35 2.90
C PRO A 15 4.84 4.34 1.39
N PHE A 16 3.57 4.38 1.00
CA PHE A 16 3.17 4.49 -0.40
C PHE A 16 1.85 5.25 -0.53
N PHE A 17 1.63 5.81 -1.71
CA PHE A 17 0.48 6.66 -2.03
C PHE A 17 -0.15 6.17 -3.33
N LEU A 18 -1.48 6.17 -3.38
CA LEU A 18 -2.20 6.01 -4.63
C LEU A 18 -2.04 7.28 -5.48
N ALA A 19 -2.21 7.15 -6.79
CA ALA A 19 -2.25 8.32 -7.68
C ALA A 19 -3.48 9.20 -7.40
N ASP A 20 -4.60 8.58 -7.02
CA ASP A 20 -5.83 9.24 -6.61
C ASP A 20 -6.09 8.97 -5.11
N GLU A 21 -5.90 9.99 -4.27
CA GLU A 21 -6.09 9.88 -2.83
C GLU A 21 -7.55 9.64 -2.42
N SER A 22 -8.53 9.95 -3.29
CA SER A 22 -9.94 9.67 -3.02
C SER A 22 -10.21 8.16 -2.88
N LEU A 23 -9.34 7.33 -3.46
CA LEU A 23 -9.40 5.88 -3.38
C LEU A 23 -8.81 5.29 -2.09
N ASN A 24 -8.13 6.09 -1.26
CA ASN A 24 -7.43 5.57 -0.06
C ASN A 24 -8.37 4.83 0.91
N ALA A 25 -9.58 5.36 1.13
CA ALA A 25 -10.55 4.72 2.02
C ALA A 25 -11.05 3.38 1.46
N LEU A 26 -11.25 3.32 0.14
CA LEU A 26 -11.66 2.11 -0.55
C LEU A 26 -10.56 1.04 -0.54
N PHE A 27 -9.30 1.44 -0.78
CA PHE A 27 -8.14 0.57 -0.68
C PHE A 27 -8.00 -0.04 0.72
N LEU A 28 -8.10 0.79 1.78
CA LEU A 28 -7.99 0.28 3.14
C LEU A 28 -9.09 -0.71 3.50
N LYS A 29 -10.33 -0.44 3.07
CA LYS A 29 -11.46 -1.35 3.27
C LYS A 29 -11.29 -2.66 2.49
N GLY A 30 -10.83 -2.59 1.25
CA GLY A 30 -10.56 -3.77 0.43
C GLY A 30 -9.42 -4.61 1.00
N ALA A 31 -8.34 -3.97 1.44
CA ALA A 31 -7.21 -4.65 2.07
C ALA A 31 -7.65 -5.39 3.35
N GLU A 32 -8.44 -4.73 4.21
CA GLU A 32 -8.99 -5.34 5.42
C GLU A 32 -9.85 -6.58 5.12
N ALA A 33 -10.67 -6.54 4.06
CA ALA A 33 -11.45 -7.68 3.60
C ALA A 33 -10.57 -8.87 3.11
N HIS A 34 -9.33 -8.61 2.71
CA HIS A 34 -8.34 -9.63 2.34
C HIS A 34 -7.44 -10.04 3.52
N GLY A 35 -7.74 -9.59 4.75
CA GLY A 35 -6.94 -9.86 5.94
C GLY A 35 -5.64 -9.04 6.02
N LEU A 36 -5.47 -8.03 5.15
CA LEU A 36 -4.32 -7.15 5.13
C LEU A 36 -4.57 -5.95 6.06
N LEU A 37 -4.26 -6.14 7.33
CA LEU A 37 -4.57 -5.18 8.39
C LEU A 37 -3.47 -4.12 8.58
N GLN A 38 -3.83 -3.02 9.23
CA GLN A 38 -2.89 -1.97 9.71
C GLN A 38 -2.06 -1.27 8.61
N LEU A 39 -2.62 -1.14 7.40
CA LEU A 39 -1.97 -0.45 6.28
C LEU A 39 -2.19 1.07 6.26
N LYS A 40 -3.02 1.64 7.14
CA LYS A 40 -3.28 3.08 7.14
C LYS A 40 -2.00 3.85 7.48
N GLY A 41 -1.64 4.80 6.62
CA GLY A 41 -0.48 5.66 6.80
C GLY A 41 -0.60 6.56 8.04
N HIS A 42 0.53 7.13 8.45
CA HIS A 42 0.56 8.04 9.59
C HIS A 42 -0.27 9.30 9.31
N ARG A 43 -1.05 9.78 10.29
CA ARG A 43 -1.98 10.92 10.11
C ARG A 43 -1.34 12.17 9.52
N ALA A 44 -0.09 12.46 9.86
CA ALA A 44 0.61 13.65 9.38
C ALA A 44 0.99 13.59 7.88
N VAL A 45 1.02 12.39 7.30
CA VAL A 45 1.50 12.16 5.92
C VAL A 45 0.37 11.62 5.02
N GLY A 46 -0.59 10.90 5.57
CA GLY A 46 -1.65 10.26 4.80
C GLY A 46 -1.19 8.97 4.11
N GLY A 47 -1.93 8.57 3.06
CA GLY A 47 -1.64 7.37 2.27
C GLY A 47 -1.66 6.07 3.08
N MET A 48 -0.79 5.13 2.67
CA MET A 48 -0.64 3.82 3.29
C MET A 48 0.79 3.61 3.77
N ARG A 49 0.96 2.66 4.69
CA ARG A 49 2.26 2.19 5.17
C ARG A 49 2.22 0.69 5.41
N ALA A 50 3.07 -0.06 4.73
CA ALA A 50 3.31 -1.46 5.04
C ALA A 50 4.52 -1.59 5.98
N SER A 51 4.29 -2.13 7.17
CA SER A 51 5.36 -2.44 8.14
C SER A 51 5.67 -3.94 8.09
N ILE A 52 6.86 -4.28 7.59
CA ILE A 52 7.29 -5.65 7.30
C ILE A 52 8.45 -6.07 8.20
N TYR A 53 8.19 -6.12 9.51
CA TYR A 53 9.19 -6.54 10.50
C TYR A 53 9.56 -8.03 10.35
N ASN A 54 10.58 -8.49 11.10
CA ASN A 54 11.12 -9.84 10.98
C ASN A 54 10.08 -10.97 11.06
N ALA A 55 8.98 -10.78 11.79
CA ALA A 55 7.90 -11.76 11.92
C ALA A 55 6.88 -11.72 10.78
N MET A 56 6.97 -10.76 9.85
CA MET A 56 6.10 -10.70 8.68
C MET A 56 6.50 -11.80 7.70
N PRO A 57 5.62 -12.77 7.40
CA PRO A 57 5.91 -13.83 6.46
C PRO A 57 5.93 -13.32 5.02
N MET A 58 6.65 -14.00 4.14
CA MET A 58 6.74 -13.65 2.71
C MET A 58 5.37 -13.72 2.04
N GLU A 59 4.52 -14.65 2.46
CA GLU A 59 3.15 -14.83 1.99
C GLU A 59 2.30 -13.58 2.24
N GLY A 60 2.52 -12.88 3.36
CA GLY A 60 1.85 -11.61 3.64
C GLY A 60 2.27 -10.49 2.69
N VAL A 61 3.56 -10.42 2.34
CA VAL A 61 4.08 -9.46 1.35
C VAL A 61 3.52 -9.79 -0.04
N SER A 62 3.53 -11.06 -0.44
CA SER A 62 2.95 -11.51 -1.71
C SER A 62 1.46 -11.21 -1.79
N ALA A 63 0.69 -11.44 -0.72
CA ALA A 63 -0.73 -11.11 -0.67
C ALA A 63 -0.99 -9.61 -0.84
N LEU A 64 -0.17 -8.77 -0.19
CA LEU A 64 -0.24 -7.32 -0.38
C LEU A 64 0.03 -6.91 -1.83
N VAL A 65 1.08 -7.45 -2.45
CA VAL A 65 1.42 -7.13 -3.85
C VAL A 65 0.29 -7.57 -4.80
N SER A 66 -0.23 -8.78 -4.64
CA SER A 66 -1.35 -9.28 -5.45
C SER A 66 -2.60 -8.42 -5.29
N TYR A 67 -2.91 -8.00 -4.06
CA TYR A 67 -4.02 -7.09 -3.80
C TYR A 67 -3.81 -5.72 -4.47
N MET A 68 -2.60 -5.16 -4.38
CA MET A 68 -2.27 -3.88 -5.03
C MET A 68 -2.46 -3.95 -6.55
N GLN A 69 -2.02 -5.03 -7.19
CA GLN A 69 -2.18 -5.23 -8.63
C GLN A 69 -3.66 -5.36 -9.04
N ALA A 70 -4.44 -6.14 -8.28
CA ALA A 70 -5.87 -6.29 -8.54
C ALA A 70 -6.61 -4.95 -8.36
N PHE A 71 -6.30 -4.23 -7.29
CA PHE A 71 -6.88 -2.91 -7.02
C PHE A 71 -6.55 -1.91 -8.13
N GLU A 72 -5.29 -1.91 -8.60
CA GLU A 72 -4.84 -1.06 -9.70
C GLU A 72 -5.62 -1.37 -10.99
N LEU A 73 -5.78 -2.65 -11.36
CA LEU A 73 -6.54 -3.06 -12.55
C LEU A 73 -8.02 -2.66 -12.50
N GLU A 74 -8.65 -2.75 -11.34
CA GLU A 74 -10.07 -2.42 -11.16
C GLU A 74 -10.33 -0.90 -11.18
N HIS A 75 -9.33 -0.09 -10.78
CA HIS A 75 -9.51 1.35 -10.56
C HIS A 75 -8.64 2.25 -11.46
N LEU A 76 -7.81 1.66 -12.33
CA LEU A 76 -7.15 2.39 -13.42
C LEU A 76 -8.23 2.90 -14.37
N LYS A 77 -8.37 4.24 -14.45
CA LYS A 77 -9.00 4.84 -15.62
C LYS A 77 -8.14 4.48 -16.84
N PRO A 78 -8.73 4.13 -18.00
CA PRO A 78 -7.96 4.00 -19.23
C PRO A 78 -7.11 5.25 -19.40
N ALA A 79 -5.81 5.08 -19.63
CA ALA A 79 -4.94 6.19 -19.94
C ALA A 79 -5.47 6.87 -21.21
N ASP A 80 -5.79 8.16 -21.11
CA ASP A 80 -5.96 9.04 -22.28
C ASP A 80 -4.64 9.17 -23.04
#